data_AF-A0A7H0GYV7-F1
#
_entry.id   AF-A0A7H0GYV7-F1
#
_cell.length_a   1.000
_cell.length_b   1.000
_cell.length_c   1.000
_cell.angle_alpha   90.00
_cell.angle_beta   90.00
_cell.angle_gamma   90.00
#
_symmetry.space_group_name_H-M   'P 1'
#
loop_
_entity.id
_entity.type
_entity.pdbx_description
1 polymer ?
#
loop_
_entity_poly.entity_id
_entity_poly.type
_entity_poly.pdbx_seq_one_letter_code
_entity_poly.pdbx_strand_id
1 'polypeptide(L)' 'MITGQPEEGGYAFRNVPANKRAVLIGIRYQNDVPFVALRETTTGRHATEALAFRETTLEELERMLERLK' A
#
# COMPACT_ATOMS: atom_id res chain seq x y z
N MET A 1 3.62 -0.60 -15.60
CA MET A 1 3.36 -1.14 -14.24
C MET A 1 4.70 -1.18 -13.53
N ILE A 2 4.80 -0.62 -12.32
CA ILE A 2 6.05 -0.68 -11.52
C ILE A 2 5.89 -1.86 -10.56
N THR A 3 6.83 -2.80 -10.58
CA THR A 3 6.81 -3.99 -9.73
C THR A 3 7.65 -3.74 -8.48
N GLY A 4 7.09 -4.03 -7.30
CA GLY A 4 7.84 -4.01 -6.05
C GLY A 4 8.79 -5.22 -5.98
N GLN A 5 10.03 -4.98 -5.58
CA GLN A 5 11.01 -6.02 -5.30
C GLN A 5 11.03 -6.28 -3.79
N PRO A 6 10.95 -7.55 -3.35
CA PRO A 6 11.06 -7.87 -1.93
C PRO A 6 12.48 -7.52 -1.44
N GLU A 7 12.55 -6.84 -0.29
CA GLU A 7 13.80 -6.49 0.39
C GLU A 7 13.62 -6.77 1.91
N GLU A 8 14.72 -6.68 2.67
CA GLU A 8 14.66 -6.89 4.12
C GLU A 8 13.69 -5.88 4.76
N GLY A 9 12.63 -6.39 5.38
CA GLY A 9 11.59 -5.57 6.02
C GLY A 9 10.49 -5.02 5.09
N GLY A 10 10.43 -5.39 3.80
CA GLY A 10 9.29 -5.00 2.96
C GLY A 10 9.48 -5.12 1.45
N TYR A 11 8.96 -4.14 0.72
CA TYR A 11 9.04 -4.04 -0.74
C TYR A 11 9.64 -2.70 -1.16
N ALA A 12 10.59 -2.73 -2.09
CA ALA A 12 11.15 -1.56 -2.72
C ALA A 12 10.63 -1.39 -4.15
N PHE A 13 10.18 -0.18 -4.49
CA PHE A 13 9.74 0.17 -5.84
C PHE A 13 10.82 1.02 -6.50
N ARG A 14 11.47 0.48 -7.53
CA ARG A 14 12.54 1.16 -8.27
C ARG A 14 11.97 1.90 -9.47
N ASN A 15 12.72 2.89 -9.98
CA ASN A 15 12.34 3.71 -11.14
C ASN A 15 11.03 4.50 -10.97
N VAL A 16 10.67 4.85 -9.73
CA VAL A 16 9.53 5.73 -9.46
C VAL A 16 10.00 7.18 -9.56
N PRO A 17 9.30 8.07 -10.30
CA PRO A 17 9.66 9.48 -10.37
C PRO A 17 9.76 10.10 -8.97
N ALA A 18 10.87 10.78 -8.67
CA ALA A 18 11.11 11.36 -7.34
C ALA A 18 10.16 12.54 -7.03
N ASN A 19 9.94 12.79 -5.74
CA ASN A 19 9.14 13.91 -5.22
C ASN A 19 7.70 13.97 -5.77
N LYS A 20 7.10 12.81 -6.02
CA LYS A 20 5.69 12.69 -6.40
C LYS A 20 4.88 12.18 -5.23
N ARG A 21 3.68 12.73 -5.06
CA ARG A 21 2.67 12.14 -4.16
C ARG A 21 2.29 10.77 -4.70
N ALA A 22 2.22 9.81 -3.78
CA ALA A 22 1.82 8.44 -4.07
C ALA A 22 0.95 7.92 -2.93
N VAL A 23 0.09 6.96 -3.23
CA VAL A 23 -0.67 6.22 -2.23
C VAL A 23 -0.14 4.78 -2.23
N LEU A 24 0.33 4.32 -1.08
CA LEU A 24 0.67 2.92 -0.84
C LEU A 24 -0.59 2.21 -0.35
N ILE A 25 -0.94 1.12 -1.02
CA ILE A 25 -2.06 0.26 -0.66
C ILE A 25 -1.49 -1.13 -0.39
N GLY A 26 -1.61 -1.59 0.85
CA GLY A 26 -1.30 -2.96 1.24
C GLY A 26 -2.57 -3.75 1.38
N ILE A 27 -2.63 -4.93 0.76
CA ILE A 27 -3.75 -5.87 0.89
C ILE A 27 -3.18 -7.18 1.40
N ARG A 28 -3.79 -7.74 2.45
CA ARG A 28 -3.44 -9.06 3.00
C ARG A 28 -4.73 -9.84 3.19
N TYR A 29 -4.69 -11.13 2.86
CA TYR A 29 -5.76 -12.07 3.18
C TYR A 29 -5.20 -13.14 4.12
N GLN A 30 -5.79 -13.28 5.31
CA GLN A 30 -5.33 -14.23 6.31
C GLN A 30 -6.53 -14.78 7.08
N ASN A 31 -6.60 -16.11 7.23
CA ASN A 31 -7.67 -16.80 7.96
C ASN A 31 -9.08 -16.37 7.49
N ASP A 32 -9.27 -16.32 6.17
CA ASP A 32 -10.50 -15.87 5.52
C ASP A 32 -10.91 -14.40 5.75
N VAL A 33 -10.08 -13.63 6.44
CA VAL A 33 -10.30 -12.22 6.75
C VAL A 33 -9.42 -11.33 5.86
N PRO A 34 -10.01 -10.40 5.08
CA PRO A 34 -9.25 -9.38 4.37
C PRO A 34 -8.76 -8.26 5.30
N PHE A 35 -7.57 -7.76 5.02
CA PHE A 35 -6.99 -6.60 5.69
C PHE A 35 -6.49 -5.61 4.64
N VAL A 36 -6.67 -4.32 4.92
CA VAL A 36 -6.19 -3.24 4.07
C VAL A 36 -5.42 -2.22 4.89
N ALA A 37 -4.36 -1.66 4.29
CA ALA A 37 -3.64 -0.52 4.80
C ALA A 37 -3.49 0.51 3.68
N LEU A 38 -3.75 1.79 3.99
CA LEU A 38 -3.51 2.90 3.07
C LEU A 38 -2.57 3.89 3.72
N ARG A 39 -1.64 4.40 2.93
CA ARG A 39 -0.75 5.47 3.35
C ARG A 39 -0.43 6.39 2.20
N GLU A 40 -0.68 7.68 2.38
CA GLU A 40 -0.12 8.69 1.51
C GLU A 40 1.38 8.86 1.77
N THR A 41 2.16 9.00 0.72
CA THR A 41 3.60 9.17 0.81
C THR A 41 4.12 10.03 -0.33
N THR A 42 5.41 10.37 -0.25
CA THR A 42 6.15 11.05 -1.32
C THR A 42 7.30 10.15 -1.75
N THR A 43 7.40 9.89 -3.05
CA THR A 43 8.43 9.03 -3.63
C THR A 43 9.84 9.57 -3.37
N GLY A 44 10.77 8.68 -3.03
CA GLY A 44 12.13 9.04 -2.63
C GLY A 44 12.29 9.43 -1.15
N ARG A 45 11.19 9.52 -0.39
CA ARG A 45 11.26 9.64 1.07
C ARG A 45 11.25 8.23 1.69
N HIS A 46 12.19 7.94 2.58
CA HIS A 46 12.16 6.70 3.34
C HIS A 46 10.88 6.63 4.18
N ALA A 47 10.14 5.54 4.03
CA ALA A 47 9.01 5.26 4.90
C ALA A 47 9.54 4.76 6.24
N THR A 48 9.37 5.54 7.30
CA THR A 48 9.82 5.20 8.65
C THR A 48 8.77 4.45 9.46
N GLU A 49 7.53 4.38 8.97
CA GLU A 49 6.40 3.79 9.68
C GLU A 49 5.93 2.50 9.02
N ALA A 50 5.45 1.57 9.83
CA ALA A 50 4.79 0.36 9.35
C ALA A 50 3.42 0.69 8.76
N LEU A 51 2.94 -0.16 7.85
CA LEU A 51 1.56 -0.07 7.36
C LEU A 51 0.60 -0.53 8.46
N ALA A 52 -0.34 0.32 8.86
CA ALA A 52 -1.38 -0.01 9.82
C ALA A 52 -2.51 -0.78 9.11
N PHE A 53 -2.43 -2.11 9.13
CA PHE A 53 -3.47 -2.96 8.59
C PHE A 53 -4.69 -3.01 9.50
N ARG A 54 -5.86 -2.80 8.91
CA ARG A 54 -7.16 -2.98 9.55
C ARG A 54 -7.95 -4.03 8.80
N GLU A 55 -8.72 -4.81 9.54
CA GLU A 55 -9.71 -5.73 8.99
C GLU A 55 -10.68 -4.96 8.09
N THR A 56 -11.12 -5.60 7.01
CA THR A 56 -12.06 -5.02 6.06
C THR A 56 -12.88 -6.13 5.41
N THR A 57 -14.01 -5.79 4.80
CA THR A 57 -14.76 -6.68 3.92
C THR A 57 -14.41 -6.44 2.44
N LEU A 58 -14.82 -7.35 1.56
CA LEU A 58 -14.67 -7.15 0.11
C LEU A 58 -15.39 -5.88 -0.36
N GLU A 59 -16.63 -5.67 0.11
CA GLU A 59 -17.44 -4.49 -0.24
C GLU A 59 -16.79 -3.18 0.23
N GLU A 60 -16.23 -3.17 1.44
CA GLU A 60 -15.50 -2.01 1.96
C GLU A 60 -14.22 -1.74 1.17
N LEU A 61 -13.48 -2.79 0.81
CA LEU A 61 -12.27 -2.68 -0.01
C LEU A 61 -12.61 -2.07 -1.37
N GLU A 62 -13.66 -2.55 -2.05
CA GLU A 62 -14.13 -2.00 -3.33
C GLU A 62 -14.46 -0.51 -3.20
N ARG A 63 -15.26 -0.13 -2.20
CA ARG A 63 -15.61 1.28 -1.92
C ARG A 63 -14.38 2.13 -1.61
N MET A 64 -13.38 1.58 -0.94
CA MET A 64 -12.14 2.30 -0.64
C MET A 64 -11.30 2.52 -1.89
N LEU A 65 -11.18 1.52 -2.77
CA LEU A 65 -10.45 1.63 -4.03
C LEU A 65 -11.13 2.60 -5.01
N GLU A 66 -12.46 2.67 -5.03
CA GLU A 66 -13.20 3.64 -5.84
C GLU A 66 -12.89 5.10 -5.47
N ARG A 67 -12.61 5.39 -4.20
CA ARG A 67 -12.26 6.74 -3.72
C ARG A 67 -10.86 7.20 -4.11
N LEU A 68 -10.04 6.30 -4.65
CA LEU A 68 -8.67 6.58 -5.08
C LEU A 68 -8.57 6.87 -6.59
N LYS A 69 -9.67 6.73 -7.33
CA LYS A 69 -9.80 7.22 -8.71
C LYS A 69 -9.86 8.73 -8.73
#